data_AF-A0A0P7B1Q3-F1
#
_entry.id   AF-A0A0P7B1Q3-F1
#
_cell.length_a   1.000
_cell.length_b   1.000
_cell.length_c   1.000
_cell.angle_alpha   90.00
_cell.angle_beta   90.00
_cell.angle_gamma   90.00
#
_symmetry.space_group_name_H-M   'P 1'
#
loop_
_entity.id
_entity.type
_entity.pdbx_description
1 polymer ?
#
loop_
_entity_poly.entity_id
_entity_poly.type
_entity_poly.pdbx_seq_one_letter_code
_entity_poly.pdbx_strand_id
1 'polypeptide(L)'
;MDKEQRRARAIKKVKRIKKFHNHLRTYLVVNIGILFLRFTGLGFVGNAIDNTSTHKLISWIDWNVVAIPLFWGIGLLMHAAKTYGWLPFFGDKWEERKIKEFMEKDRLDN
;
A
#
# COMPACT_ATOMS: atom_id res chain seq x y z
N MET A 1 23.35 18.05 -17.62
CA MET A 1 22.72 16.77 -17.24
C MET A 1 22.61 15.90 -18.47
N ASP A 2 23.26 14.74 -18.46
CA ASP A 2 23.31 13.85 -19.62
C ASP A 2 21.94 13.26 -19.96
N LYS A 3 21.63 13.08 -21.25
CA LYS A 3 20.29 12.64 -21.71
C LYS A 3 19.90 11.29 -21.10
N GLU A 4 20.89 10.43 -20.88
CA GLU A 4 20.71 9.10 -20.29
C GLU A 4 20.24 9.16 -18.82
N GLN A 5 20.79 10.06 -18.01
CA GLN A 5 20.38 10.25 -16.62
C GLN A 5 18.93 10.73 -16.49
N ARG A 6 18.49 11.62 -17.38
CA ARG A 6 17.08 12.08 -17.42
C ARG A 6 16.13 10.94 -17.77
N ARG A 7 16.52 10.09 -18.72
CA ARG A 7 15.73 8.91 -19.13
C ARG A 7 15.64 7.89 -18.00
N ALA A 8 16.74 7.58 -17.33
CA ALA A 8 16.77 6.67 -16.19
C ALA A 8 15.86 7.14 -15.04
N ARG A 9 15.87 8.44 -14.72
CA ARG A 9 14.98 9.03 -13.70
C ARG A 9 13.50 8.92 -14.08
N ALA A 10 13.16 9.19 -15.34
CA ALA A 10 11.79 9.04 -15.84
C ALA A 10 11.29 7.59 -15.73
N ILE A 11 12.11 6.60 -16.13
CA ILE A 11 11.78 5.18 -16.03
C ILE A 11 11.57 4.77 -14.56
N LYS A 12 12.44 5.20 -13.64
CA LYS A 12 12.28 4.95 -12.20
C LYS A 12 10.94 5.50 -11.68
N LYS A 13 10.56 6.72 -12.09
CA LYS A 13 9.29 7.33 -11.71
C LYS A 13 8.09 6.51 -12.17
N VAL A 14 8.07 6.09 -13.45
CA VAL A 14 7.00 5.23 -14.00
C VAL A 14 6.92 3.91 -13.25
N LYS A 15 8.06 3.27 -12.94
CA LYS A 15 8.11 2.01 -12.19
C LYS A 15 7.53 2.17 -10.77
N ARG A 16 7.82 3.28 -10.08
CA ARG A 16 7.25 3.59 -8.75
C ARG A 16 5.73 3.74 -8.83
N ILE A 17 5.22 4.51 -9.79
CA ILE A 17 3.77 4.72 -10.00
C ILE A 17 3.06 3.41 -10.31
N LYS A 18 3.65 2.56 -11.17
CA LYS A 18 3.09 1.24 -11.53
C LYS A 18 3.02 0.31 -10.30
N LYS A 19 4.06 0.31 -9.46
CA LYS A 19 4.10 -0.50 -8.24
C LYS A 19 3.01 -0.07 -7.24
N PHE A 20 2.84 1.24 -7.06
CA PHE A 20 1.77 1.78 -6.23
C PHE A 20 0.38 1.37 -6.73
N HIS A 21 0.11 1.53 -8.04
CA HIS A 21 -1.19 1.16 -8.61
C HIS A 21 -1.49 -0.34 -8.48
N ASN A 22 -0.49 -1.21 -8.61
CA ASN A 22 -0.71 -2.64 -8.38
C ASN A 22 -1.10 -2.92 -6.92
N HIS A 23 -0.47 -2.24 -5.95
CA HIS A 23 -0.82 -2.39 -4.54
C HIS A 23 -2.22 -1.82 -4.24
N LEU A 24 -2.55 -0.66 -4.78
CA LEU A 24 -3.89 -0.05 -4.70
C LEU A 24 -4.96 -0.96 -5.32
N ARG A 25 -4.68 -1.57 -6.47
CA ARG A 25 -5.59 -2.53 -7.11
C ARG A 25 -5.84 -3.74 -6.22
N THR A 26 -4.78 -4.35 -5.67
CA THR A 26 -4.92 -5.49 -4.74
C THR A 26 -5.74 -5.09 -3.52
N TYR A 27 -5.49 -3.91 -2.96
CA TYR A 27 -6.29 -3.38 -1.85
C TYR A 27 -7.76 -3.29 -2.24
N LEU A 28 -8.10 -2.65 -3.36
CA LEU A 28 -9.49 -2.54 -3.82
C LEU A 28 -10.17 -3.90 -4.02
N VAL A 29 -9.52 -4.83 -4.72
CA VAL A 29 -10.09 -6.15 -5.02
C VAL A 29 -10.36 -6.95 -3.74
N VAL A 30 -9.41 -6.98 -2.81
CA VAL A 30 -9.56 -7.70 -1.53
C VAL A 30 -10.67 -7.08 -0.69
N ASN A 31 -10.70 -5.75 -0.58
CA ASN A 31 -11.72 -5.05 0.21
C ASN A 31 -13.14 -5.24 -0.35
N ILE A 32 -13.30 -5.13 -1.66
CA ILE A 32 -14.59 -5.38 -2.33
C ILE A 32 -15.01 -6.84 -2.12
N GLY A 33 -14.09 -7.79 -2.26
CA GLY A 33 -14.36 -9.22 -2.03
C GLY A 33 -14.82 -9.51 -0.60
N ILE A 34 -14.17 -8.92 0.40
CA ILE A 34 -14.53 -9.06 1.82
C ILE A 34 -15.90 -8.44 2.10
N LEU A 35 -16.17 -7.22 1.60
CA LEU A 35 -17.48 -6.57 1.73
C LEU A 35 -18.60 -7.37 1.05
N PHE A 36 -18.32 -7.92 -0.12
CA PHE A 36 -19.26 -8.77 -0.86
C PHE A 36 -19.57 -10.06 -0.09
N LEU A 37 -18.54 -10.75 0.41
CA LEU A 37 -18.72 -11.94 1.26
C LEU A 37 -19.55 -11.64 2.52
N ARG A 38 -19.36 -10.47 3.12
CA ARG A 38 -20.16 -10.03 4.28
C ARG A 38 -21.63 -9.79 3.92
N PHE A 39 -21.88 -9.15 2.79
CA PHE A 39 -23.24 -8.81 2.34
C PHE A 39 -24.01 -10.04 1.84
N THR A 40 -23.36 -10.93 1.09
CA THR A 40 -24.01 -12.05 0.40
C THR A 40 -23.89 -13.38 1.15
N GLY A 41 -22.73 -13.69 1.75
CA GLY A 41 -22.44 -15.01 2.31
C GLY A 41 -22.67 -15.12 3.82
N LEU A 42 -22.21 -14.14 4.61
CA LEU A 42 -22.29 -14.21 6.07
C LEU A 42 -23.70 -13.95 6.60
N GLY A 43 -24.47 -13.06 5.96
CA GLY A 43 -25.86 -12.76 6.33
C GLY A 43 -26.81 -13.95 6.15
N PHE A 44 -26.60 -14.78 5.12
CA PHE A 44 -27.42 -15.96 4.87
C PHE A 44 -27.14 -17.09 5.87
N VAL A 45 -25.86 -17.39 6.12
CA VAL A 45 -25.46 -18.46 7.06
C VAL A 45 -25.74 -18.08 8.51
N GLY A 46 -25.53 -16.81 8.88
CA GLY A 46 -25.81 -16.31 10.23
C GLY A 46 -27.30 -16.35 10.59
N ASN A 47 -28.19 -16.15 9.61
CA ASN A 47 -29.64 -16.27 9.82
C ASN A 47 -30.14 -17.73 9.81
N ALA A 48 -29.40 -18.64 9.17
CA ALA A 48 -29.78 -20.05 9.07
C ALA A 48 -29.23 -20.92 10.22
N ILE A 49 -28.18 -20.48 10.92
CA ILE A 49 -27.50 -21.23 11.98
C ILE A 49 -27.29 -20.33 13.20
N ASP A 50 -28.28 -20.26 14.08
CA ASP A 50 -28.18 -19.57 15.37
C ASP A 50 -27.59 -20.51 16.43
N ASN A 51 -26.29 -20.36 16.71
CA ASN A 51 -25.69 -20.85 17.93
C ASN A 51 -24.59 -19.90 18.43
N THR A 52 -24.23 -20.04 19.70
CA THR A 52 -23.28 -19.16 20.41
C THR A 52 -21.90 -19.11 19.74
N SER A 53 -21.44 -20.20 19.11
CA SER A 53 -20.16 -20.27 18.41
C SER A 53 -20.19 -19.51 17.08
N THR A 54 -21.29 -19.63 16.34
CA THR A 54 -21.52 -18.88 15.09
C THR A 54 -21.54 -17.37 15.35
N HIS A 55 -22.21 -16.92 16.43
CA HIS A 55 -22.30 -15.50 16.74
C HIS A 55 -20.95 -14.87 17.11
N LYS A 56 -20.08 -15.61 17.82
CA LYS A 56 -18.72 -15.15 18.15
C LYS A 56 -17.83 -15.04 16.91
N LEU A 57 -17.95 -15.98 15.96
CA LEU A 57 -17.22 -15.94 14.69
C LEU A 57 -17.67 -14.75 13.82
N ILE A 58 -18.98 -14.52 13.69
CA ILE A 58 -19.53 -13.40 12.91
C ILE A 58 -19.07 -12.06 13.51
N SER A 59 -19.19 -11.89 14.82
CA SER A 59 -18.75 -10.67 15.50
C SER A 59 -17.25 -10.41 15.34
N TRP A 60 -16.42 -11.47 15.39
CA TRP A 60 -14.99 -11.35 15.14
C TRP A 60 -14.70 -10.95 13.69
N ILE A 61 -15.39 -11.54 12.71
CA ILE A 61 -15.26 -11.18 11.29
C ILE A 61 -15.66 -9.72 11.08
N ASP A 62 -16.79 -9.27 11.63
CA ASP A 62 -17.31 -7.91 11.44
C ASP A 62 -16.32 -6.83 11.90
N TRP A 63 -15.68 -7.04 13.04
CA TRP A 63 -14.65 -6.12 13.52
C TRP A 63 -13.41 -6.12 12.61
N ASN A 64 -12.97 -7.30 12.15
CA ASN A 64 -11.79 -7.44 11.29
C ASN A 64 -12.03 -6.90 9.87
N VAL A 65 -13.24 -6.99 9.34
CA VAL A 65 -13.66 -6.41 8.05
C VAL A 65 -13.42 -4.90 8.02
N VAL A 66 -13.46 -4.21 9.16
CA VAL A 66 -13.17 -2.78 9.26
C VAL A 66 -11.72 -2.51 9.68
N ALA A 67 -11.21 -3.26 10.67
CA ALA A 67 -9.87 -3.02 11.22
C ALA A 67 -8.74 -3.31 10.20
N ILE A 68 -8.84 -4.41 9.44
CA ILE A 68 -7.80 -4.82 8.49
C ILE A 68 -7.65 -3.81 7.35
N PRO A 69 -8.73 -3.35 6.69
CA PRO A 69 -8.64 -2.33 5.65
C PRO A 69 -8.14 -0.98 6.13
N LEU A 70 -8.46 -0.59 7.36
CA LEU A 70 -7.96 0.64 7.96
C LEU A 70 -6.44 0.59 8.15
N PHE A 71 -5.93 -0.50 8.73
CA PHE A 71 -4.49 -0.68 8.92
C PHE A 71 -3.73 -0.69 7.59
N TRP A 72 -4.21 -1.46 6.61
CA TRP A 72 -3.63 -1.48 5.26
C TRP A 72 -3.78 -0.13 4.55
N GLY A 73 -4.89 0.58 4.77
CA GLY A 73 -5.17 1.90 4.22
C GLY A 73 -4.13 2.93 4.67
N ILE A 74 -3.72 2.91 5.94
CA ILE A 74 -2.64 3.78 6.45
C ILE A 74 -1.32 3.49 5.71
N GLY A 75 -0.96 2.21 5.53
CA GLY A 75 0.21 1.82 4.75
C GLY A 75 0.15 2.26 3.28
N LEU A 76 -1.05 2.19 2.69
CA LEU A 76 -1.32 2.62 1.32
C LEU A 76 -1.18 4.14 1.17
N LEU A 77 -1.69 4.92 2.14
CA LEU A 77 -1.55 6.37 2.19
C LEU A 77 -0.09 6.78 2.31
N MET A 78 0.70 6.12 3.15
CA MET A 78 2.15 6.36 3.22
C MET A 78 2.86 6.04 1.89
N HIS A 79 2.47 4.95 1.23
CA HIS A 79 3.03 4.60 -0.08
C HIS A 79 2.65 5.62 -1.17
N ALA A 80 1.41 6.12 -1.15
CA ALA A 80 0.94 7.16 -2.03
C ALA A 80 1.73 8.45 -1.81
N ALA A 81 1.84 8.90 -0.56
CA ALA A 81 2.59 10.10 -0.19
C ALA A 81 4.05 10.02 -0.64
N LYS A 82 4.69 8.86 -0.51
CA LYS A 82 6.04 8.60 -1.02
C LYS A 82 6.10 8.60 -2.56
N THR A 83 5.13 8.01 -3.24
CA THR A 83 5.12 7.87 -4.71
C THR A 83 4.88 9.19 -5.42
N TYR A 84 4.00 10.03 -4.87
CA TYR A 84 3.65 11.36 -5.41
C TYR A 84 4.49 12.49 -4.83
N GLY A 85 5.36 12.21 -3.86
CA GLY A 85 6.26 13.20 -3.27
C GLY A 85 5.54 14.22 -2.35
N TRP A 86 4.43 13.83 -1.73
CA TRP A 86 3.64 14.70 -0.85
C TRP A 86 4.33 15.03 0.49
N LEU A 87 5.33 14.24 0.88
CA LEU A 87 6.10 14.46 2.12
C LEU A 87 7.33 15.35 1.83
N PRO A 88 7.34 16.63 2.26
CA PRO A 88 8.44 17.56 1.98
C PRO A 88 9.77 17.15 2.64
N PHE A 89 9.74 16.39 3.73
CA PHE A 89 10.94 15.94 4.47
C PHE A 89 11.57 14.63 3.94
N PHE A 90 10.78 13.74 3.31
CA PHE A 90 11.23 12.44 2.79
C PHE A 90 11.20 12.38 1.24
N GLY A 91 11.21 13.53 0.57
CA GLY A 91 11.08 13.63 -0.88
C GLY A 91 12.37 13.32 -1.66
N ASP A 92 12.25 13.34 -2.99
CA ASP A 92 13.33 13.08 -3.97
C ASP A 92 14.64 13.85 -3.66
N LYS A 93 14.59 15.01 -3.00
CA LYS A 93 15.77 15.78 -2.56
C LYS A 93 16.61 15.07 -1.49
N TRP A 94 16.00 14.36 -0.55
CA TRP A 94 16.75 13.56 0.43
C TRP A 94 17.37 12.33 -0.25
N GLU A 95 16.62 11.67 -1.13
CA GLU A 95 17.10 10.52 -1.91
C GLU A 95 18.30 10.93 -2.78
N GLU A 96 18.23 12.09 -3.44
CA GLU A 96 19.32 12.65 -4.25
C GLU A 96 20.55 13.04 -3.42
N ARG A 97 20.36 13.62 -2.21
CA ARG A 97 21.47 13.86 -1.28
C ARG A 97 22.16 12.56 -0.88
N LYS A 98 21.40 11.53 -0.50
CA LYS A 98 21.99 10.26 -0.04
C LYS A 98 22.72 9.53 -1.16
N ILE A 99 22.19 9.55 -2.39
CA ILE A 99 22.88 8.99 -3.55
C ILE A 99 24.22 9.71 -3.78
N LYS A 100 24.25 11.05 -3.70
CA LYS A 100 25.51 11.81 -3.78
C LYS A 100 26.48 11.42 -2.68
N GLU A 101 26.01 11.34 -1.44
CA GLU A 101 26.85 10.97 -0.28
C GLU A 101 27.44 9.56 -0.43
N PHE A 102 26.69 8.59 -0.97
CA PHE A 102 27.22 7.26 -1.26
C PHE A 102 28.25 7.26 -2.40
N MET A 103 27.98 7.95 -3.51
CA MET A 103 28.96 8.03 -4.62
C MET A 103 30.26 8.75 -4.20
N GLU A 104 30.16 9.72 -3.30
CA GLU A 104 31.32 10.45 -2.80
C GLU A 104 32.14 9.60 -1.81
N LYS A 105 31.49 8.78 -0.97
CA LYS A 105 32.17 7.76 -0.15
C LYS A 105 32.87 6.71 -1.00
N ASP A 106 32.21 6.14 -2.02
CA ASP A 106 32.83 5.16 -2.93
C ASP A 106 34.04 5.73 -3.69
N ARG A 107 34.06 7.05 -3.94
CA ARG A 107 35.18 7.75 -4.58
C ARG A 107 36.32 8.08 -3.62
N LEU A 108 36.07 8.11 -2.32
CA LEU A 108 37.09 8.36 -1.29
C LEU A 108 37.72 7.05 -0.78
N ASP A 109 37.01 5.92 -0.91
CA ASP A 109 37.49 4.57 -0.54
C ASP A 109 38.22 3.83 -1.69
N ASN A 110 38.38 4.43 -2.88
CA ASN A 110 39.22 3.95 -3.99
C ASN A 110 40.32 4.97 -4.32
#